data_AF-A0A090X0J0-F1
#
_entry.id   AF-A0A090X0J0-F1
#
_cell.length_a   1.000
_cell.length_b   1.000
_cell.length_c   1.000
_cell.angle_alpha   90.00
_cell.angle_beta   90.00
_cell.angle_gamma   90.00
#
_symmetry.space_group_name_H-M   'P 1'
#
loop_
_entity.id
_entity.type
_entity.pdbx_description
1 polymer ?
#
loop_
_entity_poly.entity_id
_entity_poly.type
_entity_poly.pdbx_seq_one_letter_code
_entity_poly.pdbx_strand_id
1 'polypeptide(L)' 'MNTGKKSYQKVTLETKLFVVDQILNGQVSTNFASKKYDVPRTTISYWIRKYSTLVQQNTGMSKNDEIKV' A
#
# COMPACT_ATOMS: atom_id res chain seq x y z
N MET A 1 14.15 14.82 -22.85
CA MET A 1 13.67 14.12 -21.64
C MET A 1 13.37 12.67 -22.03
N ASN A 2 14.10 11.69 -21.48
CA ASN A 2 13.89 10.28 -21.81
C ASN A 2 12.50 9.82 -21.35
N THR A 3 11.56 9.67 -22.27
CA THR A 3 10.25 9.02 -22.03
C THR A 3 10.40 7.51 -22.23
N GLY A 4 11.24 6.89 -21.40
CA GLY A 4 11.35 5.44 -21.35
C GLY A 4 10.02 4.85 -20.88
N LYS A 5 9.27 4.23 -21.81
CA LYS A 5 8.07 3.46 -21.45
C LYS A 5 8.50 2.29 -20.59
N LYS A 6 8.31 2.40 -19.28
CA LYS A 6 8.56 1.31 -18.33
C LYS A 6 7.61 0.16 -18.65
N SER A 7 8.15 -1.03 -18.91
CA SER A 7 7.33 -2.23 -19.02
C SER A 7 6.63 -2.44 -17.68
N TYR A 8 5.29 -2.51 -17.71
CA TYR A 8 4.50 -2.76 -16.52
C TYR A 8 4.88 -4.15 -15.97
N GLN A 9 5.75 -4.18 -14.97
CA GLN A 9 5.94 -5.40 -14.18
C GLN A 9 4.63 -5.67 -13.44
N LYS A 10 4.09 -6.88 -13.58
CA LYS A 10 2.86 -7.28 -12.89
C LYS A 10 3.13 -7.30 -11.38
N VAL A 11 2.77 -6.22 -10.70
CA VAL A 11 2.75 -6.17 -9.24
C VAL A 11 1.64 -7.08 -8.74
N THR A 12 1.99 -8.07 -7.91
CA THR A 12 1.04 -9.00 -7.28
C THR A 12 0.12 -8.27 -6.31
N LEU A 13 -1.02 -8.87 -5.96
CA LEU A 13 -1.94 -8.30 -4.98
C LEU A 13 -1.28 -8.15 -3.61
N GLU A 14 -0.48 -9.15 -3.20
CA GLU A 14 0.25 -9.14 -1.94
C GLU A 14 1.17 -7.93 -1.79
N THR A 15 1.97 -7.62 -2.82
CA THR A 15 2.84 -6.43 -2.79
C THR A 15 2.02 -5.14 -2.66
N LYS A 16 0.84 -5.05 -3.30
CA LYS A 16 -0.02 -3.86 -3.17
C LYS A 16 -0.52 -3.71 -1.74
N LEU A 17 -0.98 -4.80 -1.12
CA LEU A 17 -1.44 -4.81 0.27
C LEU A 17 -0.31 -4.44 1.23
N PHE A 18 0.89 -5.00 1.05
CA PHE A 18 2.07 -4.70 1.86
C PHE A 18 2.50 -3.23 1.78
N VAL A 19 2.43 -2.62 0.59
CA VAL A 19 2.73 -1.19 0.42
C VAL A 19 1.68 -0.32 1.09
N VAL A 20 0.40 -0.67 0.95
CA VAL A 20 -0.70 0.07 1.59
C VAL A 20 -0.61 -0.01 3.11
N ASP A 21 -0.34 -1.18 3.67
CA ASP A 21 -0.20 -1.40 5.11
C ASP A 21 0.93 -0.55 5.72
N GLN A 22 2.13 -0.58 5.13
CA GLN A 22 3.25 0.24 5.61
C GLN A 22 2.94 1.74 5.58
N ILE A 23 2.16 2.20 4.60
CA ILE A 23 1.76 3.62 4.50
C ILE A 23 0.72 3.97 5.57
N LEU A 24 -0.30 3.12 5.77
CA LEU A 24 -1.35 3.33 6.76
C LEU A 24 -0.82 3.25 8.19
N ASN A 25 0.16 2.39 8.44
CA ASN A 25 0.85 2.26 9.72
C ASN A 25 1.96 3.32 9.93
N GLY A 26 2.10 4.30 9.03
CA GLY A 26 3.05 5.40 9.14
C GLY A 26 4.53 5.01 8.99
N GLN A 27 4.82 3.76 8.60
CA GLN A 27 6.19 3.25 8.45
C GLN A 27 6.91 3.90 7.26
N VAL A 28 6.18 4.17 6.17
CA VAL A 28 6.71 4.85 4.99
C VAL A 28 5.75 5.90 4.47
N SER A 29 6.30 6.97 3.89
CA SER A 29 5.49 7.95 3.16
C SER A 29 5.17 7.47 1.74
N THR A 30 4.09 7.99 1.14
CA THR A 30 3.76 7.73 -0.26
C THR A 30 4.88 8.11 -1.23
N ASN A 31 5.65 9.17 -0.90
CA ASN A 31 6.79 9.60 -1.70
C ASN A 31 7.93 8.58 -1.65
N PHE A 32 8.21 8.06 -0.46
CA PHE A 32 9.25 7.06 -0.27
C PHE A 32 8.87 5.75 -0.96
N ALA A 33 7.64 5.26 -0.77
CA ALA A 33 7.13 4.07 -1.44
C ALA A 33 7.17 4.19 -2.97
N SER A 34 6.82 5.35 -3.51
CA SER A 34 6.87 5.59 -4.96
C SER A 34 8.27 5.38 -5.54
N LYS A 35 9.31 5.88 -4.86
CA LYS A 35 10.71 5.70 -5.26
C LYS A 35 11.17 4.26 -5.04
N LYS A 36 10.85 3.67 -3.89
CA LYS A 36 11.31 2.32 -3.48
C LYS A 36 10.79 1.22 -4.40
N TYR A 37 9.53 1.30 -4.78
CA TYR A 37 8.87 0.27 -5.60
C TYR A 37 8.81 0.64 -7.08
N ASP A 38 9.35 1.80 -7.46
CA ASP A 38 9.25 2.38 -8.80
C ASP A 38 7.81 2.49 -9.34
N VAL A 39 6.88 2.82 -8.45
CA VAL A 39 5.46 2.93 -8.73
C VAL A 39 5.04 4.40 -8.67
N PRO A 40 4.30 4.94 -9.66
CA PRO A 40 3.79 6.29 -9.59
C PRO A 40 2.95 6.54 -8.33
N ARG A 41 3.10 7.72 -7.72
CA ARG A 41 2.30 8.11 -6.54
C ARG A 41 0.79 8.00 -6.78
N THR A 42 0.33 8.30 -7.98
CA THR A 42 -1.09 8.16 -8.37
C THR A 42 -1.57 6.71 -8.27
N THR A 43 -0.74 5.75 -8.69
CA THR A 43 -1.00 4.32 -8.56
C THR A 43 -1.02 3.88 -7.10
N ILE A 44 -0.10 4.40 -6.27
CA ILE A 44 -0.09 4.14 -4.82
C ILE A 44 -1.34 4.71 -4.16
N SER A 45 -1.74 5.94 -4.48
CA SER A 45 -2.98 6.54 -3.97
C SER A 45 -4.22 5.73 -4.38
N TYR A 46 -4.23 5.17 -5.59
CA TYR A 46 -5.28 4.26 -6.03
C TYR A 46 -5.29 2.97 -5.19
N TRP A 47 -4.13 2.37 -4.91
CA TRP A 47 -4.04 1.21 -4.03
C TRP A 47 -4.54 1.51 -2.62
N ILE A 48 -4.15 2.64 -2.04
CA ILE A 48 -4.63 3.06 -0.72
C ILE A 48 -6.14 3.16 -0.72
N ARG A 49 -6.75 3.86 -1.69
CA ARG A 49 -8.21 3.99 -1.78
C ARG A 49 -8.93 2.66 -1.96
N LYS A 50 -8.34 1.73 -2.71
CA LYS A 50 -8.96 0.44 -3.05
C LYS A 50 -8.80 -0.61 -1.95
N TYR A 51 -7.69 -0.59 -1.23
CA TYR A 51 -7.31 -1.65 -0.30
C TYR A 51 -7.24 -1.19 1.16
N SER A 52 -7.44 0.10 1.47
CA SER A 52 -7.44 0.58 2.86
C SER A 52 -8.49 -0.13 3.72
N THR A 53 -9.68 -0.37 3.18
CA THR A 53 -10.76 -1.08 3.88
C THR A 53 -10.42 -2.55 4.13
N LEU A 54 -9.79 -3.22 3.17
CA LEU A 54 -9.34 -4.61 3.30
C LEU A 54 -8.25 -4.75 4.36
N VAL A 55 -7.28 -3.82 4.38
CA VAL A 55 -6.22 -3.79 5.41
C VAL A 55 -6.82 -3.47 6.79
N GLN A 56 -7.74 -2.51 6.88
CA GLN A 56 -8.41 -2.18 8.15
C GLN A 56 -9.32 -3.29 8.67
N GLN A 57 -9.97 -4.07 7.81
CA GLN A 57 -10.75 -5.24 8.25
C GLN A 57 -9.84 -6.32 8.83
N ASN A 58 -8.71 -6.60 8.17
CA ASN A 58 -7.74 -7.58 8.65
C ASN A 58 -7.05 -7.15 9.96
N THR A 59 -6.74 -5.86 10.13
CA THR A 59 -6.05 -5.33 11.32
C THR A 59 -6.98 -4.91 12.45
N GLY A 60 -8.19 -4.43 12.12
CA GLY A 60 -9.21 -4.00 13.09
C GLY A 60 -9.93 -5.15 13.77
N MET A 61 -10.15 -6.29 13.07
CA MET A 61 -10.64 -7.51 13.73
C MET A 61 -9.64 -8.04 14.76
N SER A 62 -8.33 -7.96 14.49
CA SER A 62 -7.29 -8.44 15.40
C SER A 62 -7.18 -7.63 16.69
N LYS A 63 -7.54 -6.34 16.68
CA LYS A 63 -7.47 -5.47 17.89
C LYS A 63 -8.71 -5.58 18.78
N ASN A 64 -9.86 -5.95 18.22
CA ASN A 64 -11.08 -6.13 18.99
C ASN A 64 -11.07 -7.39 19.88
N ASP A 65 -10.20 -8.37 19.59
CA ASP A 65 -10.01 -9.53 20.47
C ASP A 65 -9.11 -9.23 21.68
N GLU A 66 -8.34 -8.14 21.66
CA GLU A 66 -7.44 -7.75 22.76
C GLU A 66 -8.13 -6.85 23.81
N ILE A 67 -9.25 -6.22 23.47
CA ILE A 67 -10.07 -5.41 24.39
C ILE A 67 -11.13 -6.32 25.04
N LYS A 68 -10.66 -7.35 25.73
CA LYS A 68 -11.46 -8.12 26.68
C LYS A 68 -10.70 -8.16 28.00
N VAL A 69 -10.66 -7.01 28.66
CA VAL A 69 -10.25 -6.85 30.06
C VAL A 69 -11.41 -6.28 30.86
#